data_AF-F6H812-F1
#
_entry.id   AF-F6H812-F1
#
_cell.length_a   1.000
_cell.length_b   1.000
_cell.length_c   1.000
_cell.angle_alpha   90.00
_cell.angle_beta   90.00
_cell.angle_gamma   90.00
#
_symmetry.space_group_name_H-M   'P 1'
#
loop_
_entity.id
_entity.type
_entity.pdbx_description
1 polymer ?
#
loop_
_entity_poly.entity_id
_entity_poly.type
_entity_poly.pdbx_seq_one_letter_code
_entity_poly.pdbx_strand_id
1 'polypeptide(L)'
;MEDYFLSLVSFVDSFGCASLQDITSRFKERKYGGLWQWSEFPNKIAVQSNDTHPTLAIPELTRLLMNDEGLGWDEAWDMTSKTRHQGSSFLPDLKHRLLLPQNEAAQAGTRYNVPLMNSLVLYVGMQTIQQLQTKSSPPLAQQMAHNGPLELYLMGSAMDIFQTLIAELDTEGRYLFLNAIANQLRYPNNHTHFFSFVLLYLFVEASQEIIQEQITRVLLERLIVNRPHPWGILITFIELIKNSRYNFWSRTFTRCAPEIEKLFESVSRSCGGPKPVDDSMVSDNMH
;
A
#
# COMPACT_ATOMS: atom_id res chain seq x y z
N MET A 1 -36.88 -8.47 -4.56
CA MET A 1 -36.15 -7.19 -4.62
C MET A 1 -34.75 -7.55 -5.10
N GLU A 2 -34.63 -7.43 -6.42
CA GLU A 2 -33.42 -7.47 -7.26
C GLU A 2 -32.47 -8.67 -7.14
N ASP A 3 -32.66 -9.63 -8.06
CA ASP A 3 -31.63 -10.58 -8.50
C ASP A 3 -30.44 -9.83 -9.11
N TYR A 4 -29.59 -9.25 -8.27
CA TYR A 4 -28.23 -8.85 -8.62
C TYR A 4 -27.41 -10.12 -8.79
N PHE A 5 -27.40 -10.67 -10.01
CA PHE A 5 -26.42 -11.69 -10.37
C PHE A 5 -25.03 -11.02 -10.43
N LEU A 6 -24.38 -10.91 -9.27
CA LEU A 6 -22.98 -10.55 -9.12
C LEU A 6 -22.10 -11.62 -9.81
N SER A 7 -22.04 -11.58 -11.14
CA SER A 7 -20.95 -12.20 -11.88
C SER A 7 -19.73 -11.28 -11.79
N LEU A 8 -19.19 -11.11 -10.58
CA LEU A 8 -17.93 -10.42 -10.35
C LEU A 8 -16.82 -11.34 -10.87
N VAL A 9 -16.46 -11.21 -12.15
CA VAL A 9 -15.39 -12.02 -12.74
C VAL A 9 -14.06 -11.34 -12.42
N SER A 10 -13.45 -11.73 -11.30
CA SER A 10 -12.12 -11.25 -10.87
C SER A 10 -10.96 -11.85 -11.68
N PHE A 11 -11.18 -12.35 -12.90
CA PHE A 11 -10.15 -13.05 -13.68
C PHE A 11 -10.21 -12.62 -15.13
N VAL A 12 -9.45 -11.59 -15.46
CA VAL A 12 -8.94 -11.37 -16.83
C VAL A 12 -7.47 -11.76 -16.81
N ASP A 13 -7.16 -13.03 -16.51
CA ASP A 13 -5.83 -13.58 -16.76
C ASP A 13 -5.80 -14.16 -18.18
N SER A 14 -4.90 -13.63 -19.02
CA SER A 14 -4.43 -14.11 -20.33
C SER A 14 -5.46 -14.50 -21.42
N PHE A 15 -6.77 -14.53 -21.17
CA PHE A 15 -7.82 -14.93 -22.11
C PHE A 15 -9.01 -13.96 -22.12
N GLY A 16 -8.72 -12.65 -22.25
CA GLY A 16 -9.76 -11.61 -22.20
C GLY A 16 -10.89 -11.76 -23.21
N CYS A 17 -10.60 -12.24 -24.43
CA CYS A 17 -11.61 -12.38 -25.49
C CYS A 17 -12.61 -13.51 -25.21
N ALA A 18 -12.15 -14.68 -24.77
CA ALA A 18 -13.03 -15.82 -24.48
C ALA A 18 -13.99 -15.54 -23.31
N SER A 19 -13.51 -14.83 -22.30
CA SER A 19 -14.32 -14.46 -21.12
C SER A 19 -15.42 -13.46 -21.48
N LEU A 20 -15.12 -12.45 -22.30
CA LEU A 20 -16.10 -11.47 -22.76
C LEU A 20 -17.16 -12.10 -23.69
N GLN A 21 -16.76 -13.06 -24.53
CA GLN A 21 -17.69 -13.80 -25.39
C GLN A 21 -18.64 -14.69 -24.59
N ASP A 22 -18.15 -15.36 -23.54
CA ASP A 22 -18.99 -16.16 -22.64
C ASP A 22 -20.01 -15.27 -21.89
N ILE A 23 -19.56 -14.14 -21.35
CA ILE A 23 -20.43 -13.15 -20.69
C ILE A 23 -21.54 -12.66 -21.63
N THR A 24 -21.17 -12.29 -22.85
CA THR A 24 -22.10 -11.82 -23.87
C THR A 24 -23.09 -12.91 -24.27
N SER A 25 -22.64 -14.16 -24.38
CA SER A 25 -23.50 -15.32 -24.71
C SER A 25 -24.52 -15.63 -23.61
N ARG A 26 -24.11 -15.60 -22.35
CA ARG A 26 -25.02 -15.80 -21.20
C ARG A 26 -26.05 -14.67 -21.07
N PHE A 27 -25.67 -13.45 -21.41
CA PHE A 27 -26.62 -12.33 -21.45
C PHE A 27 -27.65 -12.53 -22.57
N LYS A 28 -27.21 -12.96 -23.76
CA LYS A 28 -28.08 -13.27 -24.90
C LYS A 28 -29.11 -14.34 -24.58
N GLU A 29 -28.72 -15.45 -23.95
CA GLU A 29 -29.64 -16.53 -23.58
C GLU A 29 -30.85 -16.00 -22.78
N ARG A 30 -30.61 -15.05 -21.88
CA ARG A 30 -31.65 -14.41 -21.06
C ARG A 30 -32.44 -13.34 -21.81
N LYS A 31 -31.79 -12.63 -22.74
CA LYS A 31 -32.47 -11.72 -23.69
C LYS A 31 -33.46 -12.48 -24.58
N TYR A 32 -33.07 -13.63 -25.13
CA TYR A 32 -33.95 -14.47 -25.97
C TYR A 32 -35.11 -15.09 -25.19
N GLY A 33 -34.96 -15.25 -23.87
CA GLY A 33 -36.06 -15.58 -22.95
C GLY A 33 -37.06 -14.44 -22.70
N GLY A 34 -36.89 -13.27 -23.34
CA GLY A 34 -37.77 -12.11 -23.23
C GLY A 34 -37.61 -11.30 -21.94
N LEU A 35 -36.57 -11.60 -21.14
CA LEU A 35 -36.41 -11.05 -19.80
C LEU A 35 -35.56 -9.76 -19.76
N TRP A 36 -34.62 -9.55 -20.70
CA TRP A 36 -33.65 -8.43 -20.67
C TRP A 36 -33.52 -7.70 -22.02
N GLN A 37 -33.10 -6.43 -21.97
CA GLN A 37 -32.71 -5.63 -23.13
C GLN A 37 -31.22 -5.27 -23.07
N TRP A 38 -30.58 -4.98 -24.22
CA TRP A 38 -29.16 -4.56 -24.23
C TRP A 38 -28.89 -3.31 -23.38
N SER A 39 -29.87 -2.40 -23.26
CA SER A 39 -29.81 -1.23 -22.38
C SER A 39 -29.63 -1.58 -20.89
N GLU A 40 -30.03 -2.79 -20.47
CA GLU A 40 -29.91 -3.27 -19.09
C GLU A 40 -28.56 -3.96 -18.83
N PHE A 41 -27.74 -4.16 -19.86
CA PHE A 41 -26.44 -4.83 -19.77
C PHE A 41 -25.53 -4.24 -18.68
N PRO A 42 -25.35 -2.90 -18.57
CA PRO A 42 -24.49 -2.31 -17.55
C PRO A 42 -25.01 -2.49 -16.12
N ASN A 43 -26.32 -2.71 -15.95
CA ASN A 43 -26.93 -2.91 -14.62
C ASN A 43 -26.86 -4.38 -14.17
N LYS A 44 -26.58 -5.31 -15.07
CA LYS A 44 -26.58 -6.76 -14.81
C LYS A 44 -25.18 -7.36 -14.82
N ILE A 45 -24.23 -6.72 -15.48
CA ILE A 45 -22.88 -7.24 -15.68
C ILE A 45 -21.86 -6.19 -15.23
N ALA A 46 -20.89 -6.65 -14.47
CA ALA A 46 -19.79 -5.87 -13.94
C ALA A 46 -18.47 -6.50 -14.39
N VAL A 47 -17.68 -5.78 -15.20
CA VAL A 47 -16.37 -6.26 -15.65
C VAL A 47 -15.28 -5.57 -14.86
N GLN A 48 -14.54 -6.35 -14.06
CA GLN A 48 -13.37 -5.89 -13.30
C GLN A 48 -12.09 -6.43 -13.96
N SER A 49 -11.22 -5.54 -14.42
CA SER A 49 -9.91 -5.92 -14.97
C SER A 49 -8.86 -5.86 -13.88
N ASN A 50 -8.12 -6.94 -13.67
CA ASN A 50 -6.89 -6.90 -12.88
C ASN A 50 -5.77 -6.31 -13.75
N ASP A 51 -4.87 -5.58 -13.10
CA ASP A 51 -4.12 -4.46 -13.68
C ASP A 51 -2.86 -4.84 -14.48
N THR A 52 -2.90 -5.92 -15.27
CA THR A 52 -1.75 -6.31 -16.12
C THR A 52 -1.85 -5.87 -17.57
N HIS A 53 -3.05 -5.67 -18.13
CA HIS A 53 -3.29 -4.90 -19.38
C HIS A 53 -4.77 -4.47 -19.47
N PRO A 54 -5.23 -3.48 -18.67
CA PRO A 54 -6.64 -3.04 -18.64
C PRO A 54 -7.15 -2.42 -19.96
N THR A 55 -6.26 -2.20 -20.93
CA THR A 55 -6.54 -1.45 -22.16
C THR A 55 -7.30 -2.25 -23.23
N LEU A 56 -7.33 -3.58 -23.16
CA LEU A 56 -7.89 -4.41 -24.25
C LEU A 56 -9.34 -4.90 -24.00
N ALA A 57 -9.80 -4.95 -22.74
CA ALA A 57 -11.15 -5.44 -22.44
C ALA A 57 -12.25 -4.56 -23.02
N ILE A 58 -12.04 -3.24 -23.07
CA ILE A 58 -13.05 -2.28 -23.55
C ILE A 58 -13.09 -2.23 -25.08
N PRO A 59 -11.96 -2.08 -25.80
CA PRO A 59 -11.98 -2.19 -27.25
C PRO A 59 -12.57 -3.51 -27.74
N GLU A 60 -12.27 -4.65 -27.08
CA GLU A 60 -12.84 -5.94 -27.47
C GLU A 60 -14.34 -6.06 -27.17
N LEU A 61 -14.81 -5.61 -26.00
CA LEU A 61 -16.24 -5.63 -25.71
C LEU A 61 -17.03 -4.70 -26.64
N THR A 62 -16.49 -3.51 -26.93
CA THR A 62 -17.09 -2.58 -27.90
C THR A 62 -17.12 -3.20 -29.29
N ARG A 63 -16.05 -3.89 -29.70
CA ARG A 63 -15.98 -4.62 -30.98
C ARG A 63 -17.03 -5.74 -31.06
N LEU A 64 -17.21 -6.53 -30.00
CA LEU A 64 -18.22 -7.60 -29.96
C LEU A 64 -19.64 -7.03 -30.07
N LEU A 65 -19.96 -5.97 -29.33
CA LEU A 65 -21.26 -5.30 -29.39
C LEU A 65 -21.54 -4.70 -30.77
N MET A 66 -20.53 -4.16 -31.45
CA MET A 66 -20.71 -3.59 -32.78
C MET A 66 -20.79 -4.65 -33.88
N ASN A 67 -19.84 -5.60 -33.90
CA ASN A 67 -19.70 -6.54 -35.01
C ASN A 67 -20.69 -7.70 -34.92
N ASP A 68 -20.92 -8.23 -33.72
CA ASP A 68 -21.73 -9.43 -33.54
C ASP A 68 -23.19 -9.07 -33.22
N GLU A 69 -23.44 -7.92 -32.56
CA GLU A 69 -24.81 -7.46 -32.20
C GLU A 69 -25.36 -6.33 -33.08
N GLY A 70 -24.54 -5.74 -33.94
CA GLY A 70 -24.97 -4.66 -34.83
C GLY A 70 -25.33 -3.35 -34.12
N LEU A 71 -24.83 -3.13 -32.90
CA LEU A 71 -25.06 -1.88 -32.16
C LEU A 71 -24.24 -0.73 -32.78
N GLY A 72 -24.81 0.48 -32.74
CA GLY A 72 -24.11 1.69 -33.16
C GLY A 72 -22.91 1.99 -32.24
N TRP A 73 -21.89 2.68 -32.77
CA TRP A 73 -20.68 3.05 -32.00
C TRP A 73 -21.02 3.77 -30.69
N ASP A 74 -21.92 4.77 -30.74
CA ASP A 74 -22.27 5.58 -29.57
C ASP A 74 -22.98 4.74 -28.49
N GLU A 75 -23.88 3.84 -28.89
CA GLU A 75 -24.59 2.94 -27.98
C GLU A 75 -23.63 1.90 -27.37
N ALA A 76 -22.79 1.27 -28.20
CA ALA A 76 -21.81 0.30 -27.76
C ALA A 76 -20.80 0.93 -26.79
N TRP A 77 -20.31 2.13 -27.09
CA TRP A 77 -19.38 2.87 -26.25
C TRP A 77 -19.99 3.30 -24.91
N ASP A 78 -21.23 3.80 -24.90
CA ASP A 78 -21.93 4.16 -23.67
C ASP A 78 -22.16 2.93 -22.77
N MET A 79 -22.57 1.80 -23.36
CA MET A 79 -22.75 0.55 -22.64
C MET A 79 -21.44 -0.01 -22.06
N THR A 80 -20.37 -0.07 -22.84
CA THR A 80 -19.08 -0.59 -22.36
C THR A 80 -18.44 0.33 -21.31
N SER A 81 -18.59 1.65 -21.47
CA SER A 81 -18.09 2.65 -20.51
C SER A 81 -18.81 2.56 -19.17
N LYS A 82 -20.12 2.27 -19.16
CA LYS A 82 -20.91 2.06 -17.93
C LYS A 82 -20.69 0.68 -17.30
N THR A 83 -20.43 -0.35 -18.12
CA THR A 83 -20.13 -1.72 -17.67
C THR A 83 -18.74 -1.84 -17.07
N ARG A 84 -17.83 -0.92 -17.45
CA ARG A 84 -16.55 -0.75 -16.80
C ARG A 84 -16.80 -0.34 -15.36
N HIS A 85 -16.55 -1.23 -14.41
CA HIS A 85 -16.12 -0.77 -13.10
C HIS A 85 -14.74 -0.13 -13.30
N GLN A 86 -14.72 1.19 -13.53
CA GLN A 86 -13.52 1.96 -13.26
C GLN A 86 -13.10 1.57 -11.85
N GLY A 87 -11.83 1.18 -11.71
CA GLY A 87 -11.27 0.54 -10.53
C GLY A 87 -11.94 1.06 -9.27
N SER A 88 -12.48 0.12 -8.50
CA SER A 88 -13.15 0.32 -7.22
C SER A 88 -12.88 1.69 -6.60
N SER A 89 -13.93 2.41 -6.22
CA SER A 89 -13.88 3.49 -5.24
C SER A 89 -13.31 3.05 -3.89
N PHE A 90 -12.75 1.83 -3.78
CA PHE A 90 -12.20 1.25 -2.58
C PHE A 90 -11.21 2.17 -1.88
N LEU A 91 -10.22 2.75 -2.57
CA LEU A 91 -9.20 3.57 -1.92
C LEU A 91 -9.78 4.89 -1.36
N PRO A 92 -10.55 5.69 -2.14
CA PRO A 92 -11.28 6.84 -1.58
C PRO A 92 -12.29 6.45 -0.49
N ASP A 93 -13.05 5.36 -0.68
CA ASP A 93 -14.03 4.87 0.28
C ASP A 93 -13.37 4.34 1.56
N LEU A 94 -12.14 3.83 1.48
CA LEU A 94 -11.38 3.31 2.61
C LEU A 94 -11.11 4.43 3.60
N LYS A 95 -10.70 5.62 3.12
CA LYS A 95 -10.57 6.80 3.98
C LYS A 95 -11.88 7.12 4.68
N HIS A 96 -13.01 7.09 3.95
CA HIS A 96 -14.32 7.36 4.53
C HIS A 96 -14.73 6.30 5.57
N ARG A 97 -14.40 5.02 5.34
CA ARG A 97 -14.69 3.92 6.28
C ARG A 97 -13.80 3.92 7.53
N LEU A 98 -12.64 4.55 7.47
CA LEU A 98 -11.75 4.72 8.62
C LEU A 98 -12.22 5.85 9.56
N LEU A 99 -13.12 6.72 9.11
CA LEU A 99 -13.68 7.80 9.94
C LEU A 99 -14.81 7.30 10.82
N LEU A 100 -14.82 7.75 12.07
CA LEU A 100 -15.92 7.50 13.00
C LEU A 100 -17.06 8.49 12.77
N PRO A 101 -18.32 8.09 13.03
CA PRO A 101 -19.42 9.04 13.17
C PRO A 101 -19.13 10.07 14.27
N GLN A 102 -19.60 11.31 14.12
CA GLN A 102 -19.31 12.42 15.04
C GLN A 102 -19.59 12.09 16.53
N ASN A 103 -20.62 11.30 16.80
CA ASN A 103 -21.01 10.92 18.16
C ASN A 103 -19.97 9.99 18.82
N GLU A 104 -19.41 9.05 18.06
CA GLU A 104 -18.38 8.12 18.54
C GLU A 104 -17.00 8.80 18.61
N ALA A 105 -16.71 9.70 17.68
CA ALA A 105 -15.45 10.45 17.67
C ALA A 105 -15.26 11.30 18.95
N ALA A 106 -16.33 11.90 19.47
CA ALA A 106 -16.28 12.67 20.71
C ALA A 106 -15.97 11.79 21.94
N GLN A 107 -16.42 10.53 21.93
CA GLN A 107 -16.18 9.57 23.01
C GLN A 107 -14.77 8.97 22.93
N ALA A 108 -14.30 8.67 21.71
CA ALA A 108 -12.99 8.09 21.47
C ALA A 108 -11.84 9.12 21.57
N GLY A 109 -12.14 10.41 21.46
CA GLY A 109 -11.14 11.48 21.42
C GLY A 109 -10.36 11.54 20.11
N THR A 110 -10.74 10.74 19.11
CA THR A 110 -10.11 10.68 17.78
C THR A 110 -11.17 10.63 16.70
N ARG A 111 -10.89 11.20 15.52
CA ARG A 111 -11.81 11.16 14.37
C ARG A 111 -11.78 9.83 13.63
N TYR A 112 -10.75 9.04 13.88
CA TYR A 112 -10.47 7.78 13.20
C TYR A 112 -10.74 6.57 14.08
N ASN A 113 -11.17 5.48 13.45
CA ASN A 113 -11.31 4.17 14.09
C ASN A 113 -9.92 3.52 14.22
N VAL A 114 -9.27 3.75 15.35
CA VAL A 114 -7.91 3.25 15.63
C VAL A 114 -7.81 1.72 15.57
N PRO A 115 -8.73 0.93 16.17
CA PRO A 115 -8.71 -0.52 16.03
C PRO A 115 -8.78 -1.00 14.58
N LEU A 116 -9.64 -0.38 13.76
CA LEU A 116 -9.78 -0.72 12.34
C LEU A 116 -8.51 -0.38 11.56
N MET A 117 -7.91 0.79 11.81
CA MET A 117 -6.64 1.18 11.19
C MET A 117 -5.53 0.18 11.52
N ASN A 118 -5.40 -0.20 12.79
CA ASN A 118 -4.42 -1.19 13.24
C ASN A 118 -4.62 -2.56 12.56
N SER A 119 -5.88 -2.99 12.49
CA SER A 119 -6.25 -4.27 11.89
C SER A 119 -5.99 -4.28 10.39
N LEU A 120 -6.32 -3.19 9.69
CA LEU A 120 -6.07 -3.00 8.26
C LEU A 120 -4.58 -3.09 7.94
N VAL A 121 -3.76 -2.29 8.62
CA VAL A 121 -2.30 -2.26 8.40
C VAL A 121 -1.70 -3.64 8.61
N LEU A 122 -2.05 -4.30 9.71
CA LEU A 122 -1.55 -5.63 10.02
C LEU A 122 -2.03 -6.66 8.98
N TYR A 123 -3.30 -6.64 8.60
CA TYR A 123 -3.88 -7.59 7.65
C TYR A 123 -3.24 -7.45 6.26
N VAL A 124 -3.12 -6.23 5.73
CA VAL A 124 -2.48 -5.97 4.44
C VAL A 124 -1.05 -6.51 4.45
N GLY A 125 -0.27 -6.20 5.49
CA GLY A 125 1.09 -6.71 5.61
C GLY A 125 1.17 -8.24 5.74
N MET A 126 0.27 -8.87 6.51
CA MET A 126 0.19 -10.33 6.63
C MET A 126 -0.09 -11.00 5.28
N GLN A 127 -1.05 -10.47 4.51
CA GLN A 127 -1.40 -10.99 3.19
C GLN A 127 -0.22 -10.87 2.21
N THR A 128 0.47 -9.73 2.19
CA THR A 128 1.65 -9.54 1.34
C THR A 128 2.79 -10.50 1.71
N ILE A 129 3.09 -10.64 3.00
CA ILE A 129 4.13 -11.57 3.46
C ILE A 129 3.78 -13.02 3.10
N GLN A 130 2.51 -13.42 3.22
CA GLN A 130 2.05 -14.75 2.83
C GLN A 130 2.22 -14.99 1.32
N GLN A 131 1.89 -14.00 0.48
CA GLN A 131 2.09 -14.08 -0.96
C GLN A 131 3.57 -14.16 -1.36
N LEU A 132 4.44 -13.45 -0.65
CA LEU A 132 5.90 -13.53 -0.86
C LEU A 132 6.44 -14.93 -0.53
N GLN A 133 5.91 -15.58 0.51
CA GLN A 133 6.33 -16.93 0.92
C GLN A 133 5.82 -18.02 -0.03
N THR A 134 4.60 -17.90 -0.55
CA THR A 134 4.04 -18.92 -1.46
C THR A 134 4.68 -18.87 -2.85
N LYS A 135 5.04 -17.67 -3.34
CA LYS A 135 5.67 -17.48 -4.66
C LYS A 135 7.18 -17.68 -4.68
N SER A 136 7.83 -17.85 -3.53
CA SER A 136 9.28 -18.15 -3.42
C SER A 136 9.60 -19.65 -3.46
N SER A 137 8.60 -20.52 -3.70
CA SER A 137 8.81 -21.95 -4.01
C SER A 137 8.96 -22.15 -5.53
N PRO A 138 10.07 -22.70 -6.06
CA PRO A 138 10.40 -22.67 -7.51
C PRO A 138 9.61 -23.74 -8.32
N PRO A 139 9.27 -23.48 -9.62
CA PRO A 139 10.26 -23.41 -10.70
C PRO A 139 9.94 -22.40 -11.81
N LEU A 140 10.17 -21.09 -11.60
CA LEU A 140 10.13 -20.07 -12.67
C LEU A 140 11.34 -19.11 -12.66
N ALA A 141 12.38 -19.43 -11.90
CA ALA A 141 13.57 -18.58 -11.71
C ALA A 141 14.45 -18.37 -12.96
N GLN A 142 14.02 -18.77 -14.17
CA GLN A 142 14.83 -18.70 -15.39
C GLN A 142 14.32 -17.75 -16.48
N GLN A 143 13.18 -17.05 -16.32
CA GLN A 143 12.65 -16.23 -17.42
C GLN A 143 12.46 -14.73 -17.16
N MET A 144 12.71 -14.21 -15.95
CA MET A 144 12.46 -12.79 -15.66
C MET A 144 13.63 -12.14 -14.91
N ALA A 145 14.83 -12.20 -15.47
CA ALA A 145 16.03 -11.59 -14.91
C ALA A 145 16.29 -10.15 -15.40
N HIS A 146 15.25 -9.38 -15.79
CA HIS A 146 15.52 -8.09 -16.44
C HIS A 146 14.76 -6.84 -16.04
N ASN A 147 13.88 -6.79 -15.05
CA ASN A 147 13.35 -5.49 -14.59
C ASN A 147 12.98 -5.50 -13.10
N GLY A 148 13.80 -4.84 -12.27
CA GLY A 148 13.50 -4.48 -10.88
C GLY A 148 13.62 -5.61 -9.83
N PRO A 149 13.78 -5.27 -8.53
CA PRO A 149 13.71 -6.26 -7.47
C PRO A 149 12.28 -6.82 -7.41
N LEU A 150 12.14 -8.13 -7.68
CA LEU A 150 10.90 -8.91 -7.72
C LEU A 150 9.97 -8.66 -6.51
N GLU A 151 10.55 -8.32 -5.35
CA GLU A 151 9.82 -7.94 -4.13
C GLU A 151 8.86 -6.78 -4.36
N LEU A 152 9.27 -5.72 -5.08
CA LEU A 152 8.47 -4.51 -5.22
C LEU A 152 7.23 -4.75 -6.10
N TYR A 153 7.36 -5.58 -7.14
CA TYR A 153 6.24 -5.96 -8.00
C TYR A 153 5.20 -6.80 -7.25
N LEU A 154 5.66 -7.73 -6.40
CA LEU A 154 4.78 -8.56 -5.58
C LEU A 154 4.11 -7.78 -4.44
N MET A 155 4.72 -6.68 -4.00
CA MET A 155 4.17 -5.79 -2.99
C MET A 155 3.24 -4.71 -3.56
N GLY A 156 3.11 -4.59 -4.90
CA GLY A 156 2.46 -3.46 -5.58
C GLY A 156 1.11 -3.06 -4.99
N SER A 157 0.13 -3.96 -4.96
CA SER A 157 -1.21 -3.64 -4.44
C SER A 157 -1.24 -3.22 -2.96
N ALA A 158 -0.30 -3.72 -2.15
CA ALA A 158 -0.21 -3.32 -0.74
C ALA A 158 0.47 -1.96 -0.58
N MET A 159 1.51 -1.68 -1.39
CA MET A 159 2.16 -0.37 -1.42
C MET A 159 1.20 0.70 -1.92
N ASP A 160 0.37 0.41 -2.92
CA ASP A 160 -0.65 1.33 -3.43
C ASP A 160 -1.60 1.75 -2.30
N ILE A 161 -2.10 0.80 -1.50
CA ILE A 161 -2.94 1.10 -0.34
C ILE A 161 -2.21 2.02 0.64
N PHE A 162 -0.96 1.71 1.00
CA PHE A 162 -0.19 2.51 1.96
C PHE A 162 0.15 3.91 1.43
N GLN A 163 0.47 4.04 0.15
CA GLN A 163 0.74 5.31 -0.52
C GLN A 163 -0.52 6.18 -0.60
N THR A 164 -1.66 5.59 -0.96
CA THR A 164 -2.92 6.34 -1.00
C THR A 164 -3.32 6.79 0.41
N LEU A 165 -3.21 5.92 1.41
CA LEU A 165 -3.51 6.30 2.80
C LEU A 165 -2.62 7.45 3.28
N ILE A 166 -1.30 7.40 3.06
CA ILE A 166 -0.43 8.47 3.53
C ILE A 166 -0.65 9.78 2.78
N ALA A 167 -1.03 9.73 1.50
CA ALA A 167 -1.33 10.92 0.70
C ALA A 167 -2.68 11.55 1.11
N GLU A 168 -3.73 10.75 1.27
CA GLU A 168 -5.09 11.24 1.45
C GLU A 168 -5.49 11.54 2.91
N LEU A 169 -4.85 10.89 3.89
CA LEU A 169 -5.14 11.15 5.30
C LEU A 169 -4.64 12.53 5.73
N ASP A 170 -5.30 13.12 6.73
CA ASP A 170 -4.86 14.36 7.38
C ASP A 170 -3.73 14.07 8.39
N THR A 171 -3.28 15.10 9.11
CA THR A 171 -2.16 14.97 10.05
C THR A 171 -2.44 13.98 11.19
N GLU A 172 -3.67 13.93 11.71
CA GLU A 172 -4.10 12.99 12.75
C GLU A 172 -4.14 11.55 12.20
N GLY A 173 -4.78 11.35 11.04
CA GLY A 173 -4.89 10.04 10.39
C GLY A 173 -3.53 9.47 10.03
N ARG A 174 -2.63 10.29 9.46
CA ARG A 174 -1.24 9.88 9.16
C ARG A 174 -0.49 9.46 10.41
N TYR A 175 -0.63 10.20 11.52
CA TYR A 175 0.01 9.84 12.79
C TYR A 175 -0.46 8.48 13.31
N LEU A 176 -1.77 8.22 13.28
CA LEU A 176 -2.34 6.94 13.71
C LEU A 176 -1.93 5.78 12.79
N PHE A 177 -1.94 6.00 11.48
CA PHE A 177 -1.51 5.04 10.47
C PHE A 177 -0.02 4.67 10.62
N LEU A 178 0.86 5.68 10.74
CA LEU A 178 2.29 5.46 10.95
C LEU A 178 2.57 4.76 12.28
N ASN A 179 1.81 5.07 13.33
CA ASN A 179 1.88 4.33 14.60
C ASN A 179 1.46 2.86 14.44
N ALA A 180 0.42 2.58 13.66
CA ALA A 180 -0.02 1.21 13.37
C ALA A 180 1.09 0.39 12.67
N ILE A 181 1.83 1.01 11.74
CA ILE A 181 3.00 0.39 11.10
C ILE A 181 4.14 0.21 12.11
N ALA A 182 4.49 1.26 12.86
CA ALA A 182 5.57 1.23 13.85
C ALA A 182 5.32 0.19 14.96
N ASN A 183 4.07 -0.12 15.30
CA ASN A 183 3.72 -1.20 16.24
C ASN A 183 4.19 -2.58 15.79
N GLN A 184 4.49 -2.77 14.51
CA GLN A 184 4.99 -4.02 13.98
C GLN A 184 6.52 -4.12 14.00
N LEU A 185 7.22 -3.02 14.33
CA LEU A 185 8.67 -2.99 14.45
C LEU A 185 9.10 -3.47 15.84
N ARG A 186 9.27 -4.79 16.00
CA ARG A 186 9.52 -5.42 17.31
C ARG A 186 10.90 -6.07 17.39
N TYR A 187 10.96 -7.38 17.28
CA TYR A 187 12.19 -8.18 17.23
C TYR A 187 12.43 -8.69 15.80
N PRO A 188 13.59 -9.27 15.47
CA PRO A 188 13.86 -9.80 14.13
C PRO A 188 12.81 -10.84 13.71
N ASN A 189 11.98 -10.50 12.71
CA ASN A 189 11.00 -11.37 12.08
C ASN A 189 10.57 -10.78 10.72
N ASN A 190 9.82 -11.55 9.92
CA ASN A 190 9.38 -11.15 8.58
C ASN A 190 8.44 -9.92 8.58
N HIS A 191 7.61 -9.75 9.61
CA HIS A 191 6.75 -8.56 9.74
C HIS A 191 7.58 -7.31 10.01
N THR A 192 8.49 -7.37 10.98
CA THR A 192 9.42 -6.28 11.30
C THR A 192 10.19 -5.85 10.06
N HIS A 193 10.70 -6.82 9.27
CA HIS A 193 11.41 -6.53 8.02
C HIS A 193 10.51 -5.82 7.00
N PHE A 194 9.31 -6.38 6.74
CA PHE A 194 8.35 -5.82 5.80
C PHE A 194 7.92 -4.40 6.20
N PHE A 195 7.48 -4.18 7.43
CA PHE A 195 7.02 -2.87 7.89
C PHE A 195 8.16 -1.86 8.03
N SER A 196 9.40 -2.31 8.29
CA SER A 196 10.59 -1.46 8.22
C SER A 196 10.82 -0.97 6.79
N PHE A 197 10.73 -1.88 5.81
CA PHE A 197 10.82 -1.54 4.39
C PHE A 197 9.71 -0.55 3.98
N VAL A 198 8.46 -0.79 4.40
CA VAL A 198 7.33 0.12 4.12
C VAL A 198 7.61 1.53 4.63
N LEU A 199 8.04 1.71 5.88
CA LEU A 199 8.32 3.05 6.42
C LEU A 199 9.43 3.77 5.66
N LEU A 200 10.52 3.07 5.33
CA LEU A 200 11.64 3.65 4.58
C LEU A 200 11.24 3.97 3.14
N TYR A 201 10.42 3.13 2.51
CA TYR A 201 9.87 3.37 1.18
C TYR A 201 8.96 4.60 1.16
N LEU A 202 8.00 4.68 2.10
CA LEU A 202 7.12 5.83 2.24
C LEU A 202 7.89 7.13 2.51
N PHE A 203 9.02 7.07 3.21
CA PHE A 203 9.88 8.24 3.43
C PHE A 203 10.51 8.76 2.14
N VAL A 204 10.97 7.87 1.25
CA VAL A 204 11.58 8.24 -0.04
C VAL A 204 10.53 8.76 -1.01
N GLU A 205 9.38 8.09 -1.09
CA GLU A 205 8.32 8.41 -2.05
C GLU A 205 7.48 9.63 -1.63
N ALA A 206 7.56 10.03 -0.36
CA ALA A 206 6.85 11.19 0.14
C ALA A 206 7.21 12.47 -0.64
N SER A 207 6.21 13.03 -1.32
CA SER A 207 6.33 14.32 -2.02
C SER A 207 6.35 15.52 -1.08
N GLN A 208 5.70 15.39 0.09
CA GLN A 208 5.59 16.44 1.09
C GLN A 208 6.54 16.19 2.27
N GLU A 209 7.32 17.20 2.65
CA GLU A 209 8.27 17.12 3.77
C GLU A 209 7.58 16.85 5.12
N ILE A 210 6.33 17.30 5.29
CA ILE A 210 5.52 17.01 6.49
C ILE A 210 5.34 15.51 6.74
N ILE A 211 5.28 14.69 5.69
CA ILE A 211 5.14 13.24 5.82
C ILE A 211 6.46 12.64 6.34
N GLN A 212 7.59 13.14 5.84
CA GLN A 212 8.93 12.73 6.28
C GLN A 212 9.17 13.11 7.75
N GLU A 213 8.75 14.31 8.14
CA GLU A 213 8.77 14.77 9.53
C GLU A 213 7.91 13.85 10.42
N GLN A 214 6.68 13.53 10.01
CA GLN A 214 5.79 12.64 10.77
C GLN A 214 6.36 11.22 10.93
N ILE A 215 6.93 10.63 9.87
CA ILE A 215 7.62 9.32 9.95
C ILE A 215 8.75 9.38 10.97
N THR A 216 9.58 10.42 10.89
CA THR A 216 10.71 10.63 11.81
C THR A 216 10.22 10.80 13.24
N ARG A 217 9.17 11.59 13.45
CA ARG A 217 8.56 11.85 14.76
C ARG A 217 8.03 10.57 15.40
N VAL A 218 7.32 9.73 14.66
CA VAL A 218 6.78 8.46 15.20
C VAL A 218 7.89 7.51 15.63
N LEU A 219 9.00 7.43 14.88
CA LEU A 219 10.16 6.63 15.28
C LEU A 219 10.88 7.24 16.49
N LEU A 220 11.08 8.56 16.49
CA LEU A 220 11.82 9.27 17.52
C LEU A 220 11.10 9.30 18.87
N GLU A 221 9.78 9.51 18.88
CA GLU A 221 8.95 9.47 20.10
C GLU A 221 9.15 8.17 20.88
N ARG A 222 9.36 7.05 20.17
CA ARG A 222 9.60 5.72 20.76
C ARG A 222 11.04 5.50 21.21
N LEU A 223 11.97 6.33 20.78
CA LEU A 223 13.40 6.25 21.09
C LEU A 223 13.83 7.23 22.20
N ILE A 224 13.09 8.33 22.39
CA ILE A 224 13.34 9.29 23.49
C ILE A 224 13.02 8.68 24.86
N VAL A 225 12.05 7.76 24.92
CA VAL A 225 11.65 7.10 26.18
C VAL A 225 12.79 6.25 26.73
N ASN A 226 12.85 6.12 28.05
CA ASN A 226 13.80 5.25 28.73
C ASN A 226 13.75 3.81 28.19
N ARG A 227 14.92 3.18 28.12
CA ARG A 227 15.11 1.78 27.69
C ARG A 227 14.17 0.81 28.46
N PRO A 228 13.78 -0.33 27.87
CA PRO A 228 14.27 -0.91 26.60
C PRO A 228 13.55 -0.41 25.35
N HIS A 229 14.29 -0.30 24.24
CA HIS A 229 13.75 0.07 22.94
C HIS A 229 13.46 -1.17 22.08
N PRO A 230 12.37 -1.21 21.28
CA PRO A 230 12.15 -2.27 20.32
C PRO A 230 13.28 -2.33 19.28
N TRP A 231 13.83 -3.51 19.03
CA TRP A 231 14.95 -3.72 18.10
C TRP A 231 14.62 -3.21 16.69
N GLY A 232 13.42 -3.49 16.18
CA GLY A 232 12.98 -3.08 14.85
C GLY A 232 12.96 -1.57 14.68
N ILE A 233 12.40 -0.83 15.66
CA ILE A 233 12.37 0.64 15.64
C ILE A 233 13.80 1.20 15.52
N LEU A 234 14.71 0.65 16.30
CA LEU A 234 16.10 1.07 16.36
C LEU A 234 16.82 0.81 15.04
N ILE A 235 16.66 -0.37 14.44
CA ILE A 235 17.25 -0.70 13.14
C ILE A 235 16.67 0.17 12.02
N THR A 236 15.34 0.33 11.96
CA THR A 236 14.69 1.19 10.96
C THR A 236 15.19 2.63 11.08
N PHE A 237 15.32 3.14 12.30
CA PHE A 237 15.80 4.50 12.54
C PHE A 237 17.29 4.67 12.18
N ILE A 238 18.14 3.70 12.53
CA ILE A 238 19.56 3.71 12.14
C ILE A 238 19.72 3.68 10.62
N GLU A 239 18.94 2.84 9.94
CA GLU A 239 18.96 2.75 8.47
C GLU A 239 18.58 4.10 7.83
N LEU A 240 17.55 4.76 8.37
CA LEU A 240 17.09 6.07 7.89
C LEU A 240 18.18 7.16 7.99
N ILE A 241 18.92 7.20 9.11
CA ILE A 241 19.92 8.26 9.35
C ILE A 241 21.29 7.95 8.72
N LYS A 242 21.66 6.67 8.56
CA LYS A 242 22.99 6.28 8.07
C LYS A 242 23.04 6.13 6.55
N ASN A 243 21.95 5.69 5.92
CA ASN A 243 21.95 5.45 4.50
C ASN A 243 21.76 6.76 3.72
N SER A 244 22.76 7.11 2.92
CA SER A 244 22.77 8.36 2.13
C SER A 244 21.63 8.44 1.12
N ARG A 245 21.02 7.31 0.73
CA ARG A 245 19.86 7.27 -0.17
C ARG A 245 18.69 8.12 0.32
N TYR A 246 18.49 8.21 1.63
CA TYR A 246 17.36 8.94 2.21
C TYR A 246 17.60 10.46 2.30
N ASN A 247 18.85 10.91 2.18
CA ASN A 247 19.23 12.31 2.33
C ASN A 247 18.61 12.96 3.59
N PHE A 248 18.61 12.22 4.71
CA PHE A 248 17.93 12.62 5.94
C PHE A 248 18.46 13.96 6.50
N TRP A 249 19.78 14.10 6.63
CA TRP A 249 20.45 15.28 7.21
C TRP A 249 20.42 16.55 6.35
N SER A 250 19.93 16.46 5.11
CA SER A 250 19.72 17.63 4.26
C SER A 250 18.30 18.20 4.38
N ARG A 251 17.39 17.53 5.09
CA ARG A 251 15.99 17.97 5.26
C ARG A 251 15.91 19.13 6.26
N THR A 252 14.96 20.05 6.04
CA THR A 252 14.87 21.28 6.83
C THR A 252 14.50 21.00 8.28
N PHE A 253 13.61 20.03 8.53
CA PHE A 253 13.18 19.66 9.88
C PHE A 253 14.30 19.10 10.77
N THR A 254 15.38 18.56 10.17
CA THR A 254 16.52 18.02 10.94
C THR A 254 17.41 19.10 11.55
N ARG A 255 17.35 20.33 11.02
CA ARG A 255 18.17 21.48 11.46
C ARG A 255 17.37 22.55 12.18
N CYS A 256 16.09 22.29 12.48
CA CYS A 256 15.22 23.26 13.13
C CYS A 256 15.67 23.62 14.55
N ALA A 257 16.32 22.70 15.26
CA ALA A 257 16.82 22.94 16.61
C ALA A 257 18.09 22.12 16.91
N PRO A 258 19.11 22.72 17.54
CA PRO A 258 20.34 22.02 17.89
C PRO A 258 20.12 20.92 18.95
N GLU A 259 19.03 20.97 19.73
CA GLU A 259 18.69 19.85 20.64
C GLU A 259 18.24 18.59 19.88
N ILE A 260 17.55 18.74 18.75
CA ILE A 260 17.06 17.62 17.94
C ILE A 260 18.24 16.90 17.26
N GLU A 261 19.21 17.67 16.76
CA GLU A 261 20.46 17.13 16.18
C GLU A 261 21.25 16.34 17.23
N LYS A 262 21.45 16.90 18.42
CA LYS A 262 22.11 16.21 19.54
C LYS A 262 21.37 14.95 19.98
N LEU A 263 20.03 14.97 19.94
CA LEU A 263 19.21 13.79 20.24
C LEU A 263 19.42 12.70 19.20
N PHE A 264 19.42 13.03 17.91
CA PHE A 264 19.70 12.07 16.84
C PHE A 264 21.11 11.48 16.94
N GLU A 265 22.11 12.30 17.23
CA GLU A 265 23.47 11.83 17.49
C GLU A 265 23.54 10.94 18.74
N SER A 266 22.87 11.32 19.83
CA SER A 266 22.82 10.55 21.07
C SER A 266 22.23 9.16 20.83
N VAL A 267 21.09 9.08 20.14
CA VAL A 267 20.47 7.80 19.75
C VAL A 267 21.43 7.00 18.85
N SER A 268 22.06 7.63 17.85
CA SER A 268 23.04 6.94 17.00
C SER A 268 24.23 6.38 17.79
N ARG A 269 24.74 7.10 18.80
CA ARG A 269 25.86 6.66 19.64
C ARG A 269 25.44 5.57 20.63
N SER A 270 24.29 5.74 21.29
CA SER A 270 23.73 4.80 22.28
C SER A 270 23.39 3.43 21.69
N CYS A 271 23.21 3.36 20.37
CA CYS A 271 22.71 2.18 19.66
C CYS A 271 23.76 1.46 18.80
N GLY A 272 25.03 1.90 18.78
CA GLY A 272 26.08 1.14 18.05
C GLY A 272 27.36 1.88 17.64
N GLY A 273 27.79 2.94 18.33
CA GLY A 273 29.15 3.47 18.12
C GLY A 273 30.20 2.53 18.74
N PRO A 274 31.38 2.31 18.12
CA PRO A 274 32.47 1.62 18.80
C PRO A 274 32.78 2.37 20.09
N LYS A 275 33.05 1.64 21.18
CA LYS A 275 33.52 2.24 22.43
C LYS A 275 34.68 3.18 22.10
N PRO A 276 34.72 4.42 22.64
CA PRO A 276 35.92 5.21 22.53
C PRO A 276 37.08 4.36 23.07
N VAL A 277 38.14 4.27 22.28
CA VAL A 277 39.39 3.64 22.73
C VAL A 277 39.80 4.42 23.97
N ASP A 278 40.00 3.69 25.05
CA ASP A 278 40.44 4.25 26.32
C ASP A 278 41.87 4.76 26.13
N ASP A 279 42.04 6.07 25.93
CA ASP A 279 43.34 6.75 25.80
C ASP A 279 44.15 6.73 27.12
N SER A 280 43.74 5.94 28.11
CA SER A 280 44.45 5.74 29.37
C SER A 280 45.61 4.74 29.31
N MET A 281 45.86 4.07 28.17
CA MET A 281 46.92 3.06 28.05
C MET A 281 48.15 3.45 27.20
N VAL A 282 48.34 4.73 26.84
CA VAL A 282 49.59 5.18 26.17
C VAL A 282 50.24 6.31 26.97
N SER A 283 50.59 6.05 28.22
CA SER A 283 51.49 6.93 28.97
C SER A 283 52.33 6.21 30.02
N ASP A 284 52.73 4.95 29.76
CA ASP A 284 53.56 4.20 30.71
C ASP A 284 54.63 3.31 30.04
N ASN A 285 55.29 3.84 29.01
CA ASN A 285 56.56 3.28 28.52
C ASN A 285 57.39 4.35 27.83
N MET A 286 57.94 5.26 28.62
CA MET A 286 59.11 6.05 28.22
C MET A 286 59.86 6.51 29.46
N HIS A 287 60.54 5.59 30.16
CA HIS A 287 61.69 5.85 31.04
C HIS A 287 62.70 4.71 30.86
#